data_AF-A0A285J4X0-F1
#
_entry.id   AF-A0A285J4X0-F1
#
_cell.length_a   1.000
_cell.length_b   1.000
_cell.length_c   1.000
_cell.angle_alpha   90.00
_cell.angle_beta   90.00
_cell.angle_gamma   90.00
#
_symmetry.space_group_name_H-M   'P 1'
#
loop_
_entity.id
_entity.type
_entity.pdbx_description
1 polymer ?
#
loop_
_entity_poly.entity_id
_entity_poly.type
_entity_poly.pdbx_seq_one_letter_code
_entity_poly.pdbx_strand_id
1 'polypeptide(L)'
;MHKYVLIFILLACALATDYSYAVAKQLRQYSASIEDSAWQVTEKTPLVCQLEHTIPNFGLAVFQSKASKALNLNFELKMLRLPDAYGLAEVLSMPPAWRPGEPGKNLASMALLKQFNGELPKKTAWTLLTELEQGFSPTFYYADWYSPYDQVAARLNPVQFPSGYHAFNECIAALLPYSFEDIAFTVLSYESGSDQLTRESQRRLRQIAAYIQHDPQIETIELQGYTDSYGGRWMNEQLSLKRAEKIKQFLAEAGVADDKVRVDGYGERRHVASNQTTLGRATNRRVVLQMARP
;
A
#
# COMPACT_ATOMS: atom_id res chain seq x y z
N MET A 1 -7.89 47.34 85.35
CA MET A 1 -7.43 48.00 84.11
C MET A 1 -7.00 46.88 83.16
N HIS A 2 -7.87 46.45 82.22
CA HIS A 2 -7.68 46.63 80.76
C HIS A 2 -6.32 46.05 80.28
N LYS A 3 -6.19 45.03 79.42
CA LYS A 3 -6.76 44.88 78.06
C LYS A 3 -6.55 43.44 77.49
N TYR A 4 -7.57 42.95 76.76
CA TYR A 4 -7.61 42.18 75.50
C TYR A 4 -6.51 41.17 75.07
N VAL A 5 -6.93 39.90 74.93
CA VAL A 5 -6.89 38.99 73.75
C VAL A 5 -5.90 39.31 72.62
N LEU A 6 -5.07 38.33 72.21
CA LEU A 6 -4.96 37.86 70.81
C LEU A 6 -4.10 36.57 70.73
N ILE A 7 -4.72 35.48 70.27
CA ILE A 7 -4.09 34.22 69.90
C ILE A 7 -3.49 34.41 68.50
N PHE A 8 -2.17 34.26 68.36
CA PHE A 8 -1.50 34.19 67.05
C PHE A 8 -1.17 32.74 66.72
N ILE A 9 -1.94 32.16 65.80
CA ILE A 9 -1.59 30.92 65.10
C ILE A 9 -0.56 31.29 64.04
N LEU A 10 0.71 30.96 64.28
CA LEU A 10 1.76 31.02 63.27
C LEU A 10 1.62 29.79 62.36
N LEU A 11 0.90 29.98 61.24
CA LEU A 11 0.84 29.03 60.14
C LEU A 11 2.21 29.06 59.41
N ALA A 12 3.11 28.15 59.77
CA ALA A 12 4.35 27.93 59.04
C ALA A 12 4.02 27.27 57.68
N CYS A 13 3.80 28.10 56.66
CA CYS A 13 3.66 27.64 55.28
C CYS A 13 5.06 27.26 54.77
N ALA A 14 5.42 25.98 54.92
CA ALA A 14 6.59 25.41 54.26
C ALA A 14 6.32 25.35 52.76
N LEU A 15 6.82 26.33 52.00
CA LEU A 15 6.94 26.23 50.55
C LEU A 15 8.01 25.18 50.26
N ALA A 16 7.59 23.91 50.21
CA ALA A 16 8.35 22.88 49.53
C ALA A 16 8.34 23.23 48.04
N THR A 17 9.40 23.87 47.56
CA THR A 17 9.68 23.93 46.13
C THR A 17 10.07 22.52 45.71
N ASP A 18 9.09 21.76 45.21
CA ASP A 18 9.34 20.52 44.49
C ASP A 18 10.13 20.85 43.23
N TYR A 19 11.47 20.87 43.36
CA TYR A 19 12.38 20.86 42.22
C TYR A 19 12.24 19.50 41.53
N SER A 20 11.23 19.39 40.66
CA SER A 20 11.15 18.31 39.69
C SER A 20 12.31 18.50 38.70
N TYR A 21 13.43 17.85 38.96
CA TYR A 21 14.52 17.75 37.99
C TYR A 21 14.00 16.96 36.79
N ALA A 22 13.66 17.67 35.71
CA ALA A 22 13.42 17.03 34.42
C ALA A 22 14.73 16.34 34.00
N VAL A 23 14.76 15.01 34.04
CA VAL A 23 15.91 14.24 33.57
C VAL A 23 16.04 14.49 32.08
N ALA A 24 17.16 15.11 31.68
CA ALA A 24 17.47 15.35 30.28
C ALA A 24 17.58 13.99 29.57
N LYS A 25 16.71 13.74 28.60
CA LYS A 25 16.78 12.52 27.81
C LYS A 25 17.99 12.56 26.87
N GLN A 26 18.73 11.47 26.80
CA GLN A 26 19.82 11.33 25.85
C GLN A 26 19.24 11.08 24.45
N LEU A 27 19.64 11.91 23.49
CA LEU A 27 19.18 11.80 22.11
C LEU A 27 20.08 10.84 21.33
N ARG A 28 19.51 9.72 20.86
CA ARG A 28 20.16 8.79 19.94
C ARG A 28 19.66 9.06 18.53
N GLN A 29 20.53 9.62 17.70
CA GLN A 29 20.19 9.98 16.32
C GLN A 29 20.73 8.96 15.32
N TYR A 30 19.87 8.55 14.39
CA TYR A 30 20.21 7.70 13.26
C TYR A 30 19.95 8.47 11.97
N SER A 31 20.97 8.58 11.12
CA SER A 31 20.87 9.23 9.81
C SER A 31 21.99 8.72 8.92
N ALA A 32 21.72 8.55 7.62
CA ALA A 32 22.78 8.31 6.66
C ALA A 32 23.72 9.52 6.59
N SER A 33 25.02 9.27 6.46
CA SER A 33 26.02 10.29 6.16
C SER A 33 25.79 10.85 4.74
N ILE A 34 26.54 11.87 4.33
CA ILE A 34 26.44 12.41 2.97
C ILE A 34 26.91 11.37 1.95
N GLU A 35 28.00 10.64 2.26
CA GLU A 35 28.51 9.57 1.41
C GLU A 35 27.63 8.32 1.36
N ASP A 36 26.97 7.95 2.46
CA ASP A 36 26.15 6.73 2.55
C ASP A 36 24.68 6.96 2.15
N SER A 37 24.24 8.22 2.02
CA SER A 37 22.87 8.54 1.66
C SER A 37 22.59 8.18 0.20
N ALA A 38 21.87 7.08 0.01
CA ALA A 38 21.39 6.64 -1.28
C ALA A 38 19.86 6.53 -1.29
N TRP A 39 19.26 6.93 -2.41
CA TRP A 39 17.84 6.78 -2.72
C TRP A 39 17.72 5.94 -3.99
N GLN A 40 17.09 4.77 -3.88
CA GLN A 40 17.07 3.79 -4.96
C GLN A 40 15.68 3.22 -5.16
N VAL A 41 15.30 3.03 -6.43
CA VAL A 41 14.07 2.33 -6.77
C VAL A 41 14.37 0.84 -6.80
N THR A 42 13.93 0.11 -5.78
CA THR A 42 14.21 -1.33 -5.59
C THR A 42 13.22 -2.20 -6.34
N GLU A 43 11.96 -1.77 -6.44
CA GLU A 43 10.94 -2.43 -7.26
C GLU A 43 10.47 -1.46 -8.35
N LYS A 44 10.64 -1.88 -9.62
CA LYS A 44 10.23 -1.13 -10.81
C LYS A 44 9.44 -2.05 -11.73
N THR A 45 8.17 -2.27 -11.42
CA THR A 45 7.27 -3.10 -12.23
C THR A 45 6.00 -2.31 -12.57
N PRO A 46 5.23 -2.73 -13.58
CA PRO A 46 3.91 -2.15 -13.85
C PRO A 46 2.89 -2.33 -12.72
N LEU A 47 3.21 -3.14 -11.70
CA LEU A 47 2.33 -3.41 -10.56
C LEU A 47 2.74 -2.67 -9.29
N VAL A 48 4.03 -2.47 -9.08
CA VAL A 48 4.59 -1.91 -7.86
C VAL A 48 5.83 -1.08 -8.19
N CYS A 49 5.86 0.11 -7.59
CA CYS A 49 7.01 1.00 -7.54
C CYS A 49 7.43 1.18 -6.09
N GLN A 50 8.70 0.97 -5.78
CA GLN A 50 9.23 1.10 -4.43
C GLN A 50 10.50 1.93 -4.44
N LEU A 51 10.50 3.05 -3.73
CA LEU A 51 11.65 3.91 -3.49
C LEU A 51 12.11 3.69 -2.04
N GLU A 52 13.39 3.35 -1.88
CA GLU A 52 13.99 3.04 -0.59
C GLU A 52 15.14 3.97 -0.25
N HIS A 53 15.26 4.25 1.04
CA HIS A 53 16.41 4.90 1.65
C HIS A 53 16.84 4.14 2.89
N THR A 54 18.15 3.85 2.97
CA THR A 54 18.72 3.15 4.12
C THR A 54 19.08 4.13 5.22
N ILE A 55 18.66 3.83 6.46
CA ILE A 55 19.05 4.54 7.67
C ILE A 55 20.01 3.62 8.44
N PRO A 56 21.34 3.86 8.39
CA PRO A 56 22.34 2.99 9.00
C PRO A 56 22.06 2.71 10.47
N ASN A 57 22.18 1.44 10.86
CA ASN A 57 21.92 0.93 12.22
C ASN A 57 20.47 1.10 12.73
N PHE A 58 19.54 1.51 11.88
CA PHE A 58 18.13 1.71 12.23
C PHE A 58 17.18 0.88 11.39
N GLY A 59 17.31 0.93 10.05
CA GLY A 59 16.38 0.27 9.14
C GLY A 59 16.26 0.94 7.78
N LEU A 60 15.08 0.83 7.16
CA LEU A 60 14.78 1.33 5.82
C LEU A 60 13.54 2.23 5.85
N ALA A 61 13.59 3.32 5.11
CA ALA A 61 12.44 4.15 4.80
C ALA A 61 11.95 3.79 3.39
N VAL A 62 10.70 3.36 3.28
CA VAL A 62 10.14 2.79 2.06
C VAL A 62 8.93 3.59 1.63
N PHE A 63 8.98 4.15 0.42
CA PHE A 63 7.83 4.75 -0.26
C PHE A 63 7.35 3.78 -1.32
N GLN A 64 6.10 3.34 -1.23
CA GLN A 64 5.55 2.34 -2.14
C GLN A 64 4.27 2.84 -2.79
N SER A 65 4.17 2.66 -4.11
CA SER A 65 2.95 2.85 -4.89
C SER A 65 2.64 1.57 -5.65
N LYS A 66 1.36 1.21 -5.72
CA LYS A 66 0.86 -0.01 -6.38
C LYS A 66 -0.16 0.32 -7.45
N ALA A 67 -0.23 -0.50 -8.49
CA ALA A 67 -1.22 -0.42 -9.56
C ALA A 67 -2.65 -0.35 -8.99
N SER A 68 -3.38 0.66 -9.44
CA SER A 68 -4.67 1.05 -8.87
C SER A 68 -5.36 2.05 -9.80
N LYS A 69 -6.69 2.13 -9.73
CA LYS A 69 -7.48 3.16 -10.43
C LYS A 69 -7.10 4.58 -10.04
N ALA A 70 -6.73 4.77 -8.77
CA ALA A 70 -6.33 6.05 -8.22
C ALA A 70 -4.92 5.96 -7.66
N LEU A 71 -4.15 7.03 -7.85
CA LEU A 71 -2.79 7.15 -7.33
C LEU A 71 -2.79 6.88 -5.81
N ASN A 72 -2.07 5.86 -5.38
CA ASN A 72 -1.84 5.55 -3.98
C ASN A 72 -0.36 5.78 -3.66
N LEU A 73 -0.06 6.02 -2.39
CA LEU A 73 1.30 6.10 -1.88
C LEU A 73 1.21 5.70 -0.42
N ASN A 74 2.02 4.72 -0.03
CA ASN A 74 2.24 4.37 1.37
C ASN A 74 3.68 4.70 1.74
N PHE A 75 3.89 5.11 2.99
CA PHE A 75 5.20 5.18 3.58
C PHE A 75 5.28 4.19 4.73
N GLU A 76 6.35 3.40 4.73
CA GLU A 76 6.65 2.43 5.77
C GLU A 76 8.08 2.66 6.29
N LEU A 77 8.22 2.75 7.62
CA LEU A 77 9.49 2.76 8.31
C LEU A 77 9.80 1.36 8.82
N LYS A 78 10.58 0.60 8.04
CA LYS A 78 11.01 -0.76 8.39
C LYS A 78 12.15 -0.69 9.39
N MET A 79 11.88 -1.02 10.64
CA MET A 79 12.87 -0.94 11.72
C MET A 79 13.58 -2.29 11.91
N LEU A 80 14.90 -2.28 12.11
CA LEU A 80 15.68 -3.49 12.44
C LEU A 80 15.31 -4.07 13.80
N ARG A 81 14.94 -3.20 14.74
CA ARG A 81 14.38 -3.55 16.04
C ARG A 81 12.93 -3.10 16.02
N LEU A 82 12.00 -4.04 16.14
CA LEU A 82 10.57 -3.72 16.13
C LEU A 82 10.10 -3.27 17.52
N PRO A 83 9.09 -2.38 17.60
CA PRO A 83 8.56 -1.93 18.88
C PRO A 83 8.08 -3.08 19.76
N ASP A 84 8.46 -3.02 21.04
CA ASP A 84 8.01 -3.99 22.05
C ASP A 84 6.74 -3.54 22.79
N ALA A 85 6.41 -2.25 22.67
CA ALA A 85 5.24 -1.62 23.26
C ALA A 85 4.57 -0.66 22.26
N TYR A 86 3.34 -0.27 22.57
CA TYR A 86 2.63 0.77 21.84
C TYR A 86 3.24 2.14 22.13
N GLY A 87 3.39 2.95 21.09
CA GLY A 87 3.92 4.31 21.21
C GLY A 87 3.48 5.20 20.06
N LEU A 88 3.87 6.47 20.14
CA LEU A 88 3.70 7.44 19.07
C LEU A 88 5.07 7.99 18.71
N ALA A 89 5.37 8.03 17.42
CA ALA A 89 6.50 8.74 16.88
C ALA A 89 6.03 10.06 16.28
N GLU A 90 6.60 11.17 16.73
CA GLU A 90 6.36 12.49 16.14
C GLU A 90 7.19 12.62 14.87
N VAL A 91 6.55 13.07 13.79
CA VAL A 91 7.19 13.21 12.48
C VAL A 91 7.36 14.69 12.20
N LEU A 92 8.60 15.17 12.28
CA LEU A 92 8.95 16.57 12.10
C LEU A 92 9.81 16.75 10.85
N SER A 93 9.52 17.76 10.03
CA SER A 93 10.40 18.21 8.95
C SER A 93 11.45 19.17 9.51
N MET A 94 12.71 18.76 9.54
CA MET A 94 13.81 19.58 10.07
C MET A 94 14.49 20.36 8.93
N PRO A 95 14.78 21.66 9.09
CA PRO A 95 15.51 22.43 8.08
C PRO A 95 16.95 21.93 7.92
N PRO A 96 17.56 22.15 6.75
CA PRO A 96 18.97 21.81 6.55
C PRO A 96 19.88 22.74 7.37
N ALA A 97 21.08 22.25 7.70
CA ALA A 97 22.03 22.97 8.55
C ALA A 97 22.42 24.37 8.05
N TRP A 98 22.36 24.61 6.72
CA TRP A 98 22.67 25.88 6.09
C TRP A 98 21.51 26.90 6.08
N ARG A 99 20.31 26.51 6.54
CA ARG A 99 19.18 27.42 6.83
C ARG A 99 18.87 27.43 8.33
N PRO A 100 19.75 28.00 9.18
CA PRO A 100 19.46 28.10 10.60
C PRO A 100 18.28 29.05 10.86
N GLY A 101 17.46 28.75 11.87
CA GLY A 101 16.43 29.65 12.39
C GLY A 101 14.98 29.31 12.04
N GLU A 102 14.73 28.36 11.13
CA GLU A 102 13.38 27.83 10.93
C GLU A 102 13.08 26.72 11.96
N PRO A 103 11.93 26.75 12.66
CA PRO A 103 11.55 25.64 13.52
C PRO A 103 11.17 24.41 12.68
N GLY A 104 11.39 23.22 13.24
CA GLY A 104 10.92 21.99 12.61
C GLY A 104 9.39 22.01 12.45
N LYS A 105 8.89 21.66 11.26
CA LYS A 105 7.45 21.61 10.99
C LYS A 105 6.88 20.28 11.45
N ASN A 106 5.83 20.29 12.25
CA ASN A 106 5.12 19.06 12.60
C ASN A 106 4.27 18.58 11.43
N LEU A 107 4.55 17.37 10.94
CA LEU A 107 3.86 16.77 9.80
C LEU A 107 2.76 15.81 10.22
N ALA A 108 3.03 14.94 11.20
CA ALA A 108 2.10 13.91 11.69
C ALA A 108 2.60 13.24 12.98
N SER A 109 1.74 12.41 13.57
CA SER A 109 2.11 11.41 14.56
C SER A 109 1.92 10.02 13.95
N MET A 110 2.96 9.21 13.97
CA MET A 110 2.97 7.83 13.48
C MET A 110 2.74 6.87 14.66
N ALA A 111 1.81 5.93 14.52
CA ALA A 111 1.61 4.90 15.52
C ALA A 111 2.74 3.86 15.45
N LEU A 112 3.33 3.56 16.60
CA LEU A 112 4.24 2.43 16.78
C LEU A 112 3.46 1.32 17.46
N LEU A 113 3.24 0.22 16.73
CA LEU A 113 2.52 -0.95 17.23
C LEU A 113 3.52 -2.06 17.50
N LYS A 114 3.23 -2.86 18.53
CA LYS A 114 4.10 -3.97 18.94
C LYS A 114 4.33 -4.94 17.77
N GLN A 115 5.58 -5.18 17.40
CA GLN A 115 5.99 -6.09 16.31
C GLN A 115 5.51 -5.68 14.90
N PHE A 116 5.14 -4.41 14.68
CA PHE A 116 4.82 -3.88 13.35
C PHE A 116 5.73 -2.70 12.99
N ASN A 117 5.93 -2.50 11.70
CA ASN A 117 6.58 -1.31 11.17
C ASN A 117 5.68 -0.08 11.33
N GLY A 118 6.30 1.09 11.34
CA GLY A 118 5.56 2.35 11.38
C GLY A 118 5.03 2.68 9.99
N GLU A 119 3.74 2.99 9.87
CA GLU A 119 3.12 3.37 8.60
C GLU A 119 2.54 4.79 8.67
N LEU A 120 2.58 5.49 7.54
CA LEU A 120 1.98 6.82 7.41
C LEU A 120 0.96 6.88 6.27
N PRO A 121 -0.14 7.63 6.46
CA PRO A 121 -1.18 7.74 5.45
C PRO A 121 -0.68 8.48 4.20
N LYS A 122 -1.35 8.21 3.07
CA LYS A 122 -1.05 8.78 1.74
C LYS A 122 -0.69 10.27 1.76
N LYS A 123 -1.50 11.10 2.42
CA LYS A 123 -1.28 12.56 2.45
C LYS A 123 0.07 12.91 3.05
N THR A 124 0.40 12.32 4.20
CA THR A 124 1.66 12.55 4.90
C THR A 124 2.84 12.00 4.10
N ALA A 125 2.70 10.82 3.48
CA ALA A 125 3.73 10.26 2.61
C ALA A 125 4.10 11.21 1.46
N TRP A 126 3.11 11.84 0.80
CA TRP A 126 3.38 12.86 -0.21
C TRP A 126 4.07 14.09 0.36
N THR A 127 3.63 14.57 1.53
CA THR A 127 4.29 15.70 2.20
C THR A 127 5.76 15.40 2.51
N LEU A 128 6.09 14.17 2.94
CA LEU A 128 7.48 13.77 3.19
C LEU A 128 8.34 13.87 1.93
N LEU A 129 7.84 13.41 0.78
CA LEU A 129 8.55 13.52 -0.50
C LEU A 129 8.77 14.99 -0.89
N THR A 130 7.76 15.85 -0.72
CA THR A 130 7.89 17.29 -0.97
C THR A 130 8.93 17.96 -0.08
N GLU A 131 8.96 17.62 1.22
CA GLU A 131 9.94 18.19 2.15
C GLU A 131 11.37 17.72 1.81
N LEU A 132 11.55 16.45 1.44
CA LEU A 132 12.84 15.91 0.97
C LEU A 132 13.32 16.60 -0.32
N GLU A 133 12.41 16.84 -1.29
CA GLU A 133 12.71 17.55 -2.53
C GLU A 133 13.19 18.99 -2.27
N GLN A 134 12.63 19.64 -1.25
CA GLN A 134 13.03 20.98 -0.81
C GLN A 134 14.31 20.99 0.04
N GLY A 135 14.93 19.83 0.27
CA GLY A 135 16.15 19.68 1.05
C GLY A 135 15.93 19.70 2.57
N PHE A 136 14.69 19.56 3.04
CA PHE A 136 14.41 19.32 4.46
C PHE A 136 14.64 17.85 4.79
N SER A 137 14.85 17.57 6.07
CA SER A 137 15.12 16.22 6.58
C SER A 137 13.99 15.78 7.52
N PRO A 138 12.97 15.06 7.01
CA PRO A 138 11.97 14.45 7.88
C PRO A 138 12.63 13.54 8.92
N THR A 139 12.24 13.74 10.18
CA THR A 139 12.81 13.05 11.34
C THR A 139 11.69 12.50 12.22
N PHE A 140 11.81 11.22 12.57
CA PHE A 140 10.89 10.47 13.41
C PHE A 140 11.42 10.44 14.83
N TYR A 141 10.70 11.06 15.76
CA TYR A 141 11.07 11.17 17.17
C TYR A 141 10.17 10.28 18.03
N TYR A 142 10.76 9.38 18.82
CA TYR A 142 10.01 8.56 19.77
C TYR A 142 10.84 8.20 21.00
N ALA A 143 10.18 7.85 22.10
CA ALA A 143 10.87 7.37 23.30
C ALA A 143 11.32 5.91 23.12
N ASP A 144 12.53 5.59 23.56
CA ASP A 144 12.99 4.20 23.56
C ASP A 144 12.14 3.33 24.50
N TRP A 145 11.91 2.08 24.11
CA TRP A 145 11.04 1.16 24.87
C TRP A 145 11.77 0.46 26.02
N TYR A 146 13.11 0.39 25.97
CA TYR A 146 13.93 -0.25 27.00
C TYR A 146 14.54 0.76 27.96
N SER A 147 14.69 2.02 27.53
CA SER A 147 15.29 3.10 28.31
C SER A 147 14.35 4.30 28.37
N PRO A 148 13.80 4.64 29.55
CA PRO A 148 12.95 5.83 29.70
C PRO A 148 13.75 7.14 29.54
N TYR A 149 15.08 7.05 29.56
CA TYR A 149 16.00 8.17 29.46
C TYR A 149 16.45 8.44 28.02
N ASP A 150 16.14 7.56 27.06
CA ASP A 150 16.56 7.74 25.69
C ASP A 150 15.41 8.21 24.79
N GLN A 151 15.71 9.19 23.94
CA GLN A 151 14.87 9.57 22.81
C GLN A 151 15.57 9.16 21.52
N VAL A 152 14.85 8.50 20.63
CA VAL A 152 15.34 8.08 19.31
C VAL A 152 14.89 9.09 18.27
N ALA A 153 15.81 9.48 17.40
CA ALA A 153 15.55 10.31 16.23
C ALA A 153 16.07 9.61 14.97
N ALA A 154 15.17 9.05 14.16
CA ALA A 154 15.52 8.51 12.86
C ALA A 154 15.27 9.57 11.78
N ARG A 155 16.30 9.98 11.06
CA ARG A 155 16.23 11.08 10.08
C ARG A 155 16.46 10.55 8.67
N LEU A 156 15.60 11.00 7.75
CA LEU A 156 15.77 10.79 6.31
C LEU A 156 16.68 11.88 5.76
N ASN A 157 17.77 11.48 5.10
CA ASN A 157 18.72 12.41 4.52
C ASN A 157 18.30 12.75 3.07
N PRO A 158 18.11 14.04 2.71
CA PRO A 158 17.71 14.44 1.35
C PRO A 158 18.85 14.36 0.32
N VAL A 159 20.08 14.03 0.72
CA VAL A 159 21.21 13.88 -0.20
C VAL A 159 20.91 12.82 -1.27
N GLN A 160 21.09 13.19 -2.53
CA GLN A 160 20.77 12.39 -3.72
C GLN A 160 19.30 11.99 -3.87
N PHE A 161 18.38 12.60 -3.12
CA PHE A 161 16.94 12.34 -3.26
C PHE A 161 16.38 12.65 -4.66
N PRO A 162 16.71 13.79 -5.33
CA PRO A 162 16.07 14.15 -6.59
C PRO A 162 16.21 13.12 -7.71
N SER A 163 17.36 12.44 -7.82
CA SER A 163 17.59 11.42 -8.86
C SER A 163 16.74 10.17 -8.61
N GLY A 164 16.70 9.68 -7.37
CA GLY A 164 15.84 8.56 -6.97
C GLY A 164 14.36 8.89 -7.11
N TYR A 165 13.96 10.11 -6.72
CA TYR A 165 12.58 10.58 -6.84
C TYR A 165 12.12 10.72 -8.30
N HIS A 166 12.98 11.20 -9.20
CA HIS A 166 12.69 11.25 -10.63
C HIS A 166 12.43 9.83 -11.20
N ALA A 167 13.32 8.88 -10.91
CA ALA A 167 13.16 7.50 -11.34
C ALA A 167 11.90 6.85 -10.76
N PHE A 168 11.52 7.22 -9.52
CA PHE A 168 10.28 6.77 -8.89
C PHE A 168 9.03 7.34 -9.57
N ASN A 169 9.03 8.63 -9.94
CA ASN A 169 7.92 9.24 -10.68
C ASN A 169 7.75 8.65 -12.08
N GLU A 170 8.84 8.33 -12.78
CA GLU A 170 8.79 7.57 -14.04
C GLU A 170 8.16 6.18 -13.84
N CYS A 171 8.50 5.50 -12.74
CA CYS A 171 7.89 4.23 -12.40
C CYS A 171 6.38 4.38 -12.15
N ILE A 172 5.96 5.36 -11.34
CA ILE A 172 4.55 5.62 -11.04
C ILE A 172 3.76 5.89 -12.33
N ALA A 173 4.35 6.63 -13.27
CA ALA A 173 3.72 6.91 -14.57
C ALA A 173 3.53 5.65 -15.43
N ALA A 174 4.31 4.59 -15.19
CA ALA A 174 4.21 3.30 -15.88
C ALA A 174 3.34 2.26 -15.16
N LEU A 175 2.75 2.59 -14.00
CA LEU A 175 1.86 1.68 -13.28
C LEU A 175 0.56 1.42 -14.06
N LEU A 176 0.05 0.19 -13.96
CA LEU A 176 -1.26 -0.15 -14.51
C LEU A 176 -2.37 0.62 -13.78
N PRO A 177 -3.37 1.19 -14.50
CA PRO A 177 -4.43 2.00 -13.92
C PRO A 177 -5.58 1.16 -13.31
N TYR A 178 -5.28 -0.01 -12.76
CA TYR A 178 -6.22 -0.95 -12.15
C TYR A 178 -5.48 -1.86 -11.18
N SER A 179 -6.15 -2.26 -10.09
CA SER A 179 -5.59 -3.18 -9.10
C SER A 179 -6.01 -4.62 -9.38
N PHE A 180 -5.50 -5.55 -8.56
CA PHE A 180 -5.92 -6.95 -8.60
C PHE A 180 -7.41 -7.09 -8.33
N GLU A 181 -7.93 -6.38 -7.33
CA GLU A 181 -9.33 -6.46 -6.90
C GLU A 181 -10.28 -6.03 -8.03
N ASP A 182 -9.82 -5.17 -8.94
CA ASP A 182 -10.60 -4.71 -10.10
C ASP A 182 -10.77 -5.77 -11.18
N ILE A 183 -9.86 -6.74 -11.25
CA ILE A 183 -9.77 -7.73 -12.33
C ILE A 183 -9.95 -9.18 -11.84
N ALA A 184 -9.78 -9.42 -10.54
CA ALA A 184 -9.81 -10.74 -9.91
C ALA A 184 -11.13 -11.47 -10.17
N PHE A 185 -12.24 -10.75 -10.32
CA PHE A 185 -13.51 -11.27 -10.76
C PHE A 185 -13.96 -10.52 -12.03
N THR A 186 -13.89 -11.18 -13.18
CA THR A 186 -14.29 -10.57 -14.46
C THR A 186 -15.31 -11.43 -15.19
N VAL A 187 -16.40 -10.79 -15.64
CA VAL A 187 -17.38 -11.41 -16.53
C VAL A 187 -17.06 -11.04 -17.97
N LEU A 188 -16.83 -12.05 -18.80
CA LEU A 188 -16.53 -11.94 -20.22
C LEU A 188 -17.76 -12.37 -21.02
N SER A 189 -18.29 -11.47 -21.84
CA SER A 189 -19.51 -11.68 -22.63
C SER A 189 -19.19 -11.95 -24.10
N TYR A 190 -20.09 -12.68 -24.76
CA TYR A 190 -19.99 -13.02 -26.18
C TYR A 190 -20.98 -12.23 -27.03
N GLU A 191 -20.61 -11.97 -28.28
CA GLU A 191 -21.50 -11.42 -29.30
C GLU A 191 -22.68 -12.37 -29.56
N SER A 192 -23.84 -11.81 -29.92
CA SER A 192 -25.05 -12.60 -30.10
C SER A 192 -24.90 -13.61 -31.25
N GLY A 193 -25.18 -14.89 -30.97
CA GLY A 193 -25.07 -15.97 -31.97
C GLY A 193 -23.64 -16.32 -32.38
N SER A 194 -22.62 -15.83 -31.64
CA SER A 194 -21.21 -16.00 -31.98
C SER A 194 -20.40 -16.67 -30.84
N ASP A 195 -19.20 -17.13 -31.18
CA ASP A 195 -18.15 -17.57 -30.27
C ASP A 195 -17.06 -16.48 -30.08
N GLN A 196 -17.33 -15.27 -30.56
CA GLN A 196 -16.46 -14.12 -30.40
C GLN A 196 -16.83 -13.31 -29.15
N LEU A 197 -15.82 -12.97 -28.36
CA LEU A 197 -15.97 -12.05 -27.23
C LEU A 197 -16.31 -10.64 -27.71
N THR A 198 -17.10 -9.92 -26.92
CA THR A 198 -17.37 -8.50 -27.20
C THR A 198 -16.08 -7.68 -27.14
N ARG A 199 -16.03 -6.55 -27.85
CA ARG A 199 -14.85 -5.66 -27.86
C ARG A 199 -14.42 -5.23 -26.44
N GLU A 200 -15.38 -5.00 -25.55
CA GLU A 200 -15.09 -4.67 -24.15
C GLU A 200 -14.44 -5.86 -23.43
N SER A 201 -15.00 -7.07 -23.59
CA SER A 201 -14.47 -8.29 -22.97
C SER A 201 -13.08 -8.62 -23.49
N GLN A 202 -12.81 -8.41 -24.78
CA GLN A 202 -11.47 -8.55 -25.36
C GLN A 202 -10.48 -7.56 -24.75
N ARG A 203 -10.89 -6.30 -24.53
CA ARG A 203 -10.04 -5.30 -23.85
C ARG A 203 -9.75 -5.70 -22.41
N ARG A 204 -10.76 -6.14 -21.66
CA ARG A 204 -10.59 -6.63 -20.28
C ARG A 204 -9.69 -7.85 -20.21
N LEU A 205 -9.86 -8.80 -21.12
CA LEU A 205 -9.02 -9.99 -21.18
C LEU A 205 -7.55 -9.65 -21.46
N ARG A 206 -7.27 -8.66 -22.32
CA ARG A 206 -5.90 -8.14 -22.52
C ARG A 206 -5.33 -7.47 -21.26
N GLN A 207 -6.15 -6.73 -20.51
CA GLN A 207 -5.72 -6.12 -19.24
C GLN A 207 -5.36 -7.19 -18.20
N ILE A 208 -6.18 -8.24 -18.09
CA ILE A 208 -5.93 -9.38 -17.21
C ILE A 208 -4.62 -10.07 -17.60
N ALA A 209 -4.42 -10.36 -18.88
CA ALA A 209 -3.19 -10.99 -19.39
C ALA A 209 -1.94 -10.15 -19.07
N ALA A 210 -2.00 -8.83 -19.31
CA ALA A 210 -0.90 -7.92 -18.98
C ALA A 210 -0.60 -7.88 -17.48
N TYR A 211 -1.63 -7.96 -16.63
CA TYR A 211 -1.45 -8.02 -15.18
C TYR A 211 -0.77 -9.32 -14.74
N ILE A 212 -1.25 -10.47 -15.21
CA ILE A 212 -0.75 -11.79 -14.82
C ILE A 212 0.73 -11.96 -15.18
N GLN A 213 1.17 -11.40 -16.31
CA GLN A 213 2.59 -11.44 -16.72
C GLN A 213 3.53 -10.79 -15.69
N HIS A 214 3.04 -9.83 -14.92
CA HIS A 214 3.84 -9.10 -13.93
C HIS A 214 3.58 -9.54 -12.49
N ASP A 215 2.60 -10.42 -12.26
CA ASP A 215 2.25 -10.93 -10.92
C ASP A 215 2.56 -12.42 -10.76
N PRO A 216 3.73 -12.78 -10.23
CA PRO A 216 4.05 -14.18 -9.97
C PRO A 216 3.23 -14.81 -8.84
N GLN A 217 2.56 -14.01 -7.99
CA GLN A 217 1.80 -14.50 -6.82
C GLN A 217 0.43 -15.08 -7.19
N ILE A 218 -0.02 -14.92 -8.44
CA ILE A 218 -1.26 -15.54 -8.90
C ILE A 218 -1.03 -17.05 -9.01
N GLU A 219 -1.72 -17.79 -8.16
CA GLU A 219 -1.60 -19.25 -8.07
C GLU A 219 -2.59 -19.95 -8.99
N THR A 220 -3.86 -19.53 -8.96
CA THR A 220 -4.95 -20.18 -9.70
C THR A 220 -5.81 -19.17 -10.45
N ILE A 221 -6.20 -19.55 -11.67
CA ILE A 221 -7.16 -18.87 -12.53
C ILE A 221 -8.26 -19.86 -12.86
N GLU A 222 -9.49 -19.57 -12.45
CA GLU A 222 -10.67 -20.37 -12.75
C GLU A 222 -11.49 -19.72 -13.86
N LEU A 223 -11.79 -20.48 -14.91
CA LEU A 223 -12.62 -20.08 -16.03
C LEU A 223 -13.91 -20.91 -16.03
N GLN A 224 -15.03 -20.26 -15.77
CA GLN A 224 -16.34 -20.90 -15.67
C GLN A 224 -17.22 -20.45 -16.84
N GLY A 225 -17.51 -21.35 -17.77
CA GLY A 225 -18.34 -21.09 -18.94
C GLY A 225 -19.83 -21.32 -18.68
N TYR A 226 -20.68 -20.45 -19.23
CA TYR A 226 -22.14 -20.51 -19.13
C TYR A 226 -22.80 -20.23 -20.50
N THR A 227 -23.96 -20.84 -20.74
CA THR A 227 -24.81 -20.60 -21.93
C THR A 227 -26.17 -20.03 -21.53
N ASP A 228 -26.95 -19.62 -22.54
CA ASP A 228 -28.39 -19.44 -22.37
C ASP A 228 -29.12 -20.79 -22.43
N SER A 229 -30.45 -20.76 -22.33
CA SER A 229 -31.29 -21.97 -22.31
C SER A 229 -31.66 -22.50 -23.69
N TYR A 230 -31.06 -21.99 -24.77
CA TYR A 230 -31.33 -22.48 -26.12
C TYR A 230 -30.39 -23.62 -26.46
N GLY A 231 -30.93 -24.69 -27.06
CA GLY A 231 -30.15 -25.88 -27.44
C GLY A 231 -30.30 -27.03 -26.46
N GLY A 232 -29.69 -28.17 -26.80
CA GLY A 232 -29.68 -29.35 -25.94
C GLY A 232 -28.67 -29.20 -24.79
N ARG A 233 -29.02 -29.70 -23.60
CA ARG A 233 -28.16 -29.64 -22.40
C ARG A 233 -26.70 -30.06 -22.67
N TRP A 234 -26.50 -31.21 -23.32
CA TRP A 234 -25.16 -31.71 -23.64
C TRP A 234 -24.40 -30.77 -24.59
N MET A 235 -25.08 -30.21 -25.59
CA MET A 235 -24.49 -29.23 -26.51
C MET A 235 -24.10 -27.94 -25.79
N ASN A 236 -24.94 -27.49 -24.85
CA ASN A 236 -24.69 -26.30 -24.03
C ASN A 236 -23.49 -26.49 -23.10
N GLU A 237 -23.36 -27.66 -22.48
CA GLU A 237 -22.20 -28.02 -21.67
C GLU A 237 -20.90 -27.99 -22.50
N GLN A 238 -20.86 -28.65 -23.65
CA GLN A 238 -19.71 -28.62 -24.56
C GLN A 238 -19.39 -27.21 -25.09
N LEU A 239 -20.41 -26.42 -25.43
CA LEU A 239 -20.23 -25.04 -25.89
C LEU A 239 -19.65 -24.15 -24.79
N SER A 240 -20.12 -24.30 -23.56
CA SER A 240 -19.61 -23.54 -22.42
C SER A 240 -18.15 -23.86 -22.12
N LEU A 241 -17.77 -25.14 -22.18
CA LEU A 241 -16.40 -25.61 -22.01
C LEU A 241 -15.49 -25.02 -23.11
N LYS A 242 -15.89 -25.18 -24.38
CA LYS A 242 -15.13 -24.67 -25.53
C LYS A 242 -14.89 -23.16 -25.46
N ARG A 243 -15.87 -22.39 -25.00
CA ARG A 243 -15.73 -20.93 -24.81
C ARG A 243 -14.70 -20.59 -23.73
N ALA A 244 -14.71 -21.32 -22.62
CA ALA A 244 -13.75 -21.12 -21.55
C ALA A 244 -12.33 -21.59 -21.96
N GLU A 245 -12.21 -22.69 -22.72
CA GLU A 245 -10.95 -23.16 -23.32
C GLU A 245 -10.34 -22.13 -24.28
N LYS A 246 -11.15 -21.42 -25.08
CA LYS A 246 -10.67 -20.36 -25.96
C LYS A 246 -10.00 -19.21 -25.18
N ILE A 247 -10.52 -18.90 -23.99
CA ILE A 247 -9.91 -17.92 -23.10
C ILE A 247 -8.63 -18.48 -22.46
N LYS A 248 -8.63 -19.76 -22.05
CA LYS A 248 -7.41 -20.44 -21.58
C LYS A 248 -6.30 -20.39 -22.63
N GLN A 249 -6.61 -20.70 -23.89
CA GLN A 249 -5.66 -20.61 -25.00
C GLN A 249 -5.10 -19.20 -25.15
N PHE A 250 -5.97 -18.18 -25.10
CA PHE A 250 -5.53 -16.78 -25.16
C PHE A 250 -4.57 -16.42 -24.00
N LEU A 251 -4.85 -16.87 -22.78
CA LEU A 251 -3.97 -16.65 -21.63
C LEU A 251 -2.63 -17.40 -21.81
N ALA A 252 -2.65 -18.62 -22.33
CA ALA A 252 -1.45 -19.39 -22.63
C ALA A 252 -0.58 -18.70 -23.69
N GLU A 253 -1.18 -18.16 -24.75
CA GLU A 253 -0.50 -17.34 -25.77
C GLU A 253 0.11 -16.06 -25.18
N ALA A 254 -0.48 -15.54 -24.10
CA ALA A 254 0.06 -14.42 -23.33
C ALA A 254 1.10 -14.84 -22.28
N GLY A 255 1.54 -16.11 -22.24
CA GLY A 255 2.59 -16.58 -21.35
C GLY A 255 2.13 -17.07 -19.98
N VAL A 256 0.83 -17.25 -19.77
CA VAL A 256 0.29 -17.86 -18.55
C VAL A 256 0.50 -19.38 -18.60
N ALA A 257 1.06 -19.94 -17.53
CA ALA A 257 1.29 -21.38 -17.46
C ALA A 257 -0.04 -22.17 -17.40
N ASP A 258 -0.10 -23.29 -18.12
CA ASP A 258 -1.35 -24.05 -18.33
C ASP A 258 -1.91 -24.66 -17.04
N ASP A 259 -1.03 -25.02 -16.11
CA ASP A 259 -1.30 -25.60 -14.80
C ASP A 259 -2.01 -24.61 -13.85
N LYS A 260 -1.81 -23.30 -14.05
CA LYS A 260 -2.52 -22.26 -13.29
C LYS A 260 -3.98 -22.11 -13.71
N VAL A 261 -4.37 -22.60 -14.90
CA VAL A 261 -5.69 -22.34 -15.49
C VAL A 261 -6.59 -23.57 -15.41
N ARG A 262 -7.65 -23.47 -14.59
CA ARG A 262 -8.74 -24.45 -14.48
C ARG A 262 -9.93 -24.00 -15.31
N VAL A 263 -10.56 -24.94 -16.01
CA VAL A 263 -11.66 -24.66 -16.93
C VAL A 263 -12.83 -25.57 -16.62
N ASP A 264 -13.99 -24.97 -16.37
CA ASP A 264 -15.25 -25.66 -16.09
C ASP A 264 -16.36 -25.17 -17.02
N GLY A 265 -17.06 -26.11 -17.66
CA GLY A 265 -18.25 -25.84 -18.45
C GLY A 265 -19.53 -26.13 -17.68
N TYR A 266 -20.29 -25.12 -17.29
CA TYR A 266 -21.56 -25.29 -16.57
C TYR A 266 -22.78 -25.41 -17.49
N GLY A 267 -22.62 -25.17 -18.79
CA GLY A 267 -23.71 -25.13 -19.76
C GLY A 267 -24.79 -24.11 -19.39
N GLU A 268 -26.05 -24.52 -19.50
CA GLU A 268 -27.22 -23.70 -19.16
C GLU A 268 -27.54 -23.69 -17.65
N ARG A 269 -26.67 -24.24 -16.80
CA ARG A 269 -26.89 -24.20 -15.36
C ARG A 269 -26.60 -22.78 -14.84
N ARG A 270 -27.26 -22.36 -13.75
CA ARG A 270 -26.97 -21.10 -13.04
C ARG A 270 -27.13 -19.84 -13.91
N HIS A 271 -28.31 -19.67 -14.52
CA HIS A 271 -28.69 -18.41 -15.17
C HIS A 271 -28.72 -17.26 -14.16
N VAL A 272 -28.28 -16.08 -14.60
CA VAL A 272 -28.29 -14.84 -13.79
C VAL A 272 -29.34 -13.84 -14.28
N ALA A 273 -29.92 -14.09 -15.46
CA ALA A 273 -30.98 -13.29 -16.06
C ALA A 273 -32.04 -14.17 -16.75
N SER A 274 -33.19 -13.57 -17.06
CA SER A 274 -34.27 -14.26 -17.77
C SER A 274 -33.87 -14.65 -19.20
N ASN A 275 -34.12 -15.90 -19.59
CA ASN A 275 -33.90 -16.34 -20.98
C ASN A 275 -35.02 -15.91 -21.95
N GLN A 276 -36.09 -15.27 -21.45
CA GLN A 276 -37.20 -14.83 -22.29
C GLN A 276 -36.81 -13.65 -23.18
N THR A 277 -35.92 -12.76 -22.69
CA THR A 277 -35.48 -11.58 -23.45
C THR A 277 -34.14 -11.83 -24.14
N THR A 278 -33.91 -11.17 -25.28
CA THR A 278 -32.62 -11.20 -26.00
C THR A 278 -31.48 -10.71 -25.12
N LEU A 279 -31.73 -9.64 -24.35
CA LEU A 279 -30.77 -9.08 -23.40
C LEU A 279 -30.41 -10.07 -22.30
N GLY A 280 -31.40 -10.71 -21.66
CA GLY A 280 -31.13 -11.65 -20.58
C GLY A 280 -30.40 -12.91 -21.06
N ARG A 281 -30.69 -13.39 -22.28
CA ARG A 281 -29.88 -14.44 -22.91
C ARG A 281 -28.43 -14.01 -23.14
N ALA A 282 -28.20 -12.77 -23.59
CA ALA A 282 -26.85 -12.23 -23.75
C ALA A 282 -26.09 -12.17 -22.43
N THR A 283 -26.74 -11.80 -21.32
CA THR A 283 -26.15 -11.83 -19.98
C THR A 283 -25.82 -13.25 -19.52
N ASN A 284 -26.64 -14.24 -19.88
CA ASN A 284 -26.38 -15.64 -19.52
C ASN A 284 -25.20 -16.24 -20.29
N ARG A 285 -24.99 -15.85 -21.56
CA ARG A 285 -23.84 -16.26 -22.38
C ARG A 285 -22.55 -15.54 -21.95
N ARG A 286 -21.93 -16.07 -20.90
CA ARG A 286 -20.73 -15.49 -20.28
C ARG A 286 -19.69 -16.54 -19.93
N VAL A 287 -18.46 -16.10 -19.80
CA VAL A 287 -17.42 -16.82 -19.06
C VAL A 287 -17.05 -15.94 -17.86
N VAL A 288 -17.04 -16.52 -16.68
CA VAL A 288 -16.57 -15.86 -15.46
C VAL A 288 -15.12 -16.28 -15.26
N LEU A 289 -14.23 -15.30 -15.17
CA LEU A 289 -12.84 -15.48 -14.82
C LEU A 289 -12.66 -15.09 -13.35
N GLN A 290 -12.07 -15.98 -12.55
CA GLN A 290 -11.72 -15.73 -11.16
C GLN A 290 -10.24 -15.99 -10.93
N MET A 291 -9.58 -15.14 -10.16
CA MET A 291 -8.17 -15.30 -9.81
C MET A 291 -8.00 -15.35 -8.29
N ALA A 292 -7.10 -16.21 -7.83
CA ALA A 292 -6.74 -16.34 -6.44
C ALA A 292 -5.26 -16.08 -6.20
N ARG A 293 -4.97 -15.42 -5.08
CA ARG A 293 -3.66 -15.29 -4.45
C ARG A 293 -3.68 -16.04 -3.11
N PRO A 294 -2.55 -16.58 -2.65
CA PRO A 294 -2.45 -17.24 -1.35
C PRO A 294 -2.63 -16.26 -0.17
#